data_AF-A0A2A4X9N2-F1
#
_entry.id   AF-A0A2A4X9N2-F1
#
_cell.length_a   1.000
_cell.length_b   1.000
_cell.length_c   1.000
_cell.angle_alpha   90.00
_cell.angle_beta   90.00
_cell.angle_gamma   90.00
#
_symmetry.space_group_name_H-M   'P 1'
#
loop_
_entity.id
_entity.type
_entity.pdbx_description
1 polymer ?
#
loop_
_entity_poly.entity_id
_entity_poly.type
_entity_poly.pdbx_seq_one_letter_code
_entity_poly.pdbx_strand_id
1 'polypeptide(L)'
;MDPVQMPELICETVEDHYVLRDGASGMFLAASKFPRNRETRAPYIEELLPHKSEIDPKYNFLMEAPLEDDAGNKTLVRFSRKTKEQYVQTEIDKKATGWKAYHEGGKWVVTKPEKKKAVKKKSPVKKKAKKKVAKKAARKTSVP
;
A
#
# COMPACT_ATOMS: atom_id res chain seq x y z
N MET A 1 -11.74 15.34 18.95
CA MET A 1 -10.67 16.06 18.23
C MET A 1 -11.31 17.02 17.24
N ASP A 2 -10.92 18.28 17.28
CA ASP A 2 -11.35 19.30 16.33
C ASP A 2 -10.56 19.23 15.01
N PRO A 3 -11.04 19.81 13.89
CA PRO A 3 -10.37 19.69 12.59
C PRO A 3 -9.10 20.54 12.50
N VAL A 4 -7.93 19.90 12.63
CA VAL A 4 -6.61 20.55 12.56
C VAL A 4 -6.31 20.98 11.12
N GLN A 5 -5.98 22.25 10.93
CA GLN A 5 -5.71 22.84 9.62
C GLN A 5 -4.25 22.61 9.24
N MET A 6 -4.00 22.02 8.06
CA MET A 6 -2.65 21.80 7.53
C MET A 6 -2.47 22.60 6.23
N PRO A 7 -2.37 23.95 6.30
CA PRO A 7 -2.25 24.82 5.13
C PRO A 7 -0.99 24.56 4.29
N GLU A 8 0.04 23.95 4.88
CA GLU A 8 1.25 23.48 4.21
C GLU A 8 1.02 22.26 3.30
N LEU A 9 -0.08 21.52 3.50
CA LEU A 9 -0.45 20.34 2.74
C LEU A 9 -1.50 20.69 1.69
N ILE A 10 -1.07 21.03 0.48
CA ILE A 10 -1.95 21.33 -0.66
C ILE A 10 -2.57 20.02 -1.20
N CYS A 11 -3.82 20.08 -1.65
CA CYS A 11 -4.52 18.99 -2.33
C CYS A 11 -3.92 18.69 -3.72
N GLU A 12 -4.04 17.44 -4.18
CA GLU A 12 -3.48 16.98 -5.45
C GLU A 12 -4.31 17.40 -6.67
N THR A 13 -5.63 17.58 -6.52
CA THR A 13 -6.58 17.76 -7.64
C THR A 13 -7.31 19.10 -7.64
N VAL A 14 -7.17 19.90 -6.58
CA VAL A 14 -7.90 21.16 -6.36
C VAL A 14 -7.04 22.20 -5.66
N GLU A 15 -7.29 23.48 -5.93
CA GLU A 15 -6.69 24.62 -5.21
C GLU A 15 -7.31 24.74 -3.81
N ASP A 16 -6.82 23.90 -2.91
CA ASP A 16 -7.30 23.75 -1.53
C ASP A 16 -6.23 23.12 -0.65
N HIS A 17 -6.32 23.31 0.67
CA HIS A 17 -5.44 22.64 1.63
C HIS A 17 -6.15 21.49 2.35
N TYR A 18 -5.37 20.57 2.91
CA TYR A 18 -5.86 19.47 3.71
C TYR A 18 -6.16 19.90 5.16
N VAL A 19 -7.16 19.23 5.74
CA VAL A 19 -7.57 19.35 7.13
C VAL A 19 -7.59 17.95 7.71
N LEU A 20 -6.86 17.73 8.81
CA LEU A 20 -6.85 16.47 9.54
C LEU A 20 -8.14 16.33 10.34
N ARG A 21 -8.86 15.24 10.11
CA ARG A 21 -10.15 14.94 10.74
C ARG A 21 -10.12 13.54 11.34
N ASP A 22 -10.77 13.40 12.48
CA ASP A 22 -11.03 12.11 13.13
C ASP A 22 -12.33 11.48 12.60
N GLY A 23 -12.48 10.16 12.72
CA GLY A 23 -13.65 9.43 12.26
C GLY A 23 -13.65 7.94 12.60
N ALA A 24 -14.70 7.23 12.20
CA ALA A 24 -14.92 5.81 12.53
C ALA A 24 -13.94 4.81 11.90
N SER A 25 -12.89 5.29 11.23
CA SER A 25 -11.74 4.50 10.76
C SER A 25 -10.41 5.17 11.14
N GLY A 26 -10.40 5.91 12.24
CA GLY A 26 -9.29 6.74 12.68
C GLY A 26 -9.14 8.03 11.87
N MET A 27 -8.01 8.70 12.06
CA MET A 27 -7.69 9.97 11.41
C MET A 27 -7.49 9.84 9.88
N PHE A 28 -7.88 10.90 9.15
CA PHE A 28 -7.68 11.05 7.72
C PHE A 28 -7.56 12.54 7.35
N LEU A 29 -6.90 12.83 6.23
CA LEU A 29 -6.85 14.18 5.65
C LEU A 29 -8.00 14.34 4.67
N ALA A 30 -8.66 15.50 4.70
CA ALA A 30 -9.72 15.88 3.78
C ALA A 30 -9.56 17.32 3.31
N ALA A 31 -9.92 17.61 2.06
CA ALA A 31 -9.90 18.98 1.53
C ALA A 31 -10.76 19.93 2.39
N SER A 32 -10.25 21.15 2.64
CA SER A 32 -10.91 22.14 3.49
C SER A 32 -12.33 22.48 3.03
N LYS A 33 -12.54 22.65 1.71
CA LYS A 33 -13.82 22.98 1.08
C LYS A 33 -14.77 21.77 0.91
N PHE A 34 -14.68 20.74 1.75
CA PHE A 34 -15.65 19.65 1.81
C PHE A 34 -17.06 20.17 2.18
N PRO A 35 -18.16 19.74 1.53
CA PRO A 35 -18.32 18.60 0.61
C PRO A 35 -18.22 18.95 -0.89
N ARG A 36 -17.84 20.19 -1.25
CA ARG A 36 -17.61 20.60 -2.65
C ARG A 36 -16.36 19.90 -3.18
N ASN A 37 -15.26 20.02 -2.46
CA ASN A 37 -14.04 19.25 -2.73
C ASN A 37 -14.15 17.91 -2.00
N ARG A 38 -14.02 16.80 -2.75
CA ARG A 38 -14.18 15.42 -2.22
C ARG A 38 -12.87 14.64 -2.19
N GLU A 39 -11.75 15.35 -2.10
CA GLU A 39 -10.43 14.76 -1.97
C GLU A 39 -10.16 14.37 -0.51
N THR A 40 -9.72 13.12 -0.30
CA THR A 40 -9.29 12.61 1.01
C THR A 40 -8.09 11.68 0.84
N ARG A 41 -7.17 11.69 1.82
CA ARG A 41 -6.01 10.80 1.83
C ARG A 41 -5.62 10.37 3.25
N ALA A 42 -4.68 9.43 3.31
CA ALA A 42 -3.96 9.14 4.54
C ALA A 42 -2.93 10.26 4.85
N PRO A 43 -2.76 10.65 6.12
CA PRO A 43 -1.58 11.39 6.55
C PRO A 43 -0.34 10.48 6.57
N TYR A 44 0.82 11.05 6.27
CA TYR A 44 2.12 10.44 6.54
C TYR A 44 2.52 10.69 8.00
N ILE A 45 3.33 9.82 8.61
CA ILE A 45 3.73 9.97 10.01
C ILE A 45 4.54 11.27 10.23
N GLU A 46 5.37 11.63 9.26
CA GLU A 46 6.12 12.91 9.26
C GLU A 46 5.22 14.16 9.30
N GLU A 47 4.04 14.12 8.67
CA GLU A 47 3.08 15.24 8.65
C GLU A 47 2.35 15.40 9.99
N LEU A 48 2.30 14.33 10.79
CA LEU A 48 1.64 14.34 12.10
C LEU A 48 2.56 14.84 13.22
N LEU A 49 3.89 14.74 13.07
CA LEU A 49 4.85 15.15 14.09
C LEU A 49 4.77 16.63 14.47
N PRO A 50 4.68 17.62 13.54
CA PRO A 50 4.54 19.03 13.90
C PRO A 50 3.23 19.32 14.65
N HIS A 51 2.17 18.64 14.25
CA HIS A 51 0.80 18.82 14.76
C HIS A 51 0.48 17.94 15.98
N LYS A 52 1.47 17.25 16.55
CA LYS A 52 1.31 16.31 17.67
C LYS A 52 0.60 16.93 18.89
N SER A 53 0.77 18.23 19.12
CA SER A 53 0.15 18.97 20.23
C SER A 53 -1.36 19.20 20.04
N GLU A 54 -1.86 19.20 18.80
CA GLU A 54 -3.29 19.40 18.47
C GLU A 54 -4.02 18.06 18.26
N ILE A 55 -3.25 16.97 18.09
CA ILE A 55 -3.76 15.63 17.86
C ILE A 55 -4.13 14.96 19.19
N ASP A 56 -5.29 14.31 19.20
CA ASP A 56 -5.84 13.62 20.37
C ASP A 56 -4.83 12.60 20.96
N PRO A 57 -4.56 12.62 22.28
CA PRO A 57 -3.58 11.73 22.91
C PRO A 57 -3.76 10.24 22.63
N LYS A 58 -4.97 9.78 22.26
CA LYS A 58 -5.20 8.40 21.80
C LYS A 58 -4.37 8.00 20.57
N TYR A 59 -3.86 8.96 19.80
CA TYR A 59 -3.03 8.75 18.62
C TYR A 59 -1.52 8.89 18.87
N ASN A 60 -1.08 9.10 20.12
CA ASN A 60 0.35 9.23 20.43
C ASN A 60 1.20 8.05 19.93
N PHE A 61 0.66 6.82 19.92
CA PHE A 61 1.37 5.64 19.41
C PHE A 61 1.72 5.74 17.90
N LEU A 62 0.96 6.50 17.10
CA LEU A 62 1.31 6.78 15.70
C LEU A 62 2.56 7.64 15.58
N MET A 63 2.83 8.51 16.56
CA MET A 63 4.03 9.37 16.60
C MET A 63 5.29 8.58 16.95
N GLU A 64 5.13 7.33 17.39
CA GLU A 64 6.19 6.36 17.69
C GLU A 64 6.34 5.33 16.55
N ALA A 65 5.56 5.46 15.47
CA ALA A 65 5.66 4.62 14.29
C ALA A 65 6.97 4.89 13.53
N PRO A 66 7.51 3.89 12.79
CA PRO A 66 8.61 4.14 11.86
C PRO A 66 8.18 5.18 10.83
N LEU A 67 9.00 6.23 10.63
CA LEU A 67 8.76 7.29 9.64
C LEU A 67 8.97 6.81 8.19
N GLU A 68 9.89 5.86 8.01
CA GLU A 68 10.30 5.31 6.72
C GLU A 68 10.42 3.78 6.78
N ASP A 69 10.39 3.12 5.62
CA ASP A 69 10.82 1.72 5.48
C ASP A 69 12.32 1.56 5.22
N ASP A 70 12.78 0.31 5.16
CA ASP A 70 14.17 -0.09 4.88
C ASP A 70 14.75 0.43 3.54
N ALA A 71 13.95 1.12 2.71
CA ALA A 71 14.34 1.71 1.45
C ALA A 71 14.05 3.23 1.38
N GLY A 72 13.77 3.88 2.51
CA GLY A 72 13.54 5.33 2.60
C GLY A 72 12.16 5.79 2.11
N ASN A 73 11.18 4.89 1.96
CA ASN A 73 9.83 5.29 1.57
C ASN A 73 9.04 5.72 2.80
N LYS A 74 8.39 6.87 2.72
CA LYS A 74 7.60 7.47 3.80
C LYS A 74 6.40 6.60 4.20
N THR A 75 6.15 6.47 5.50
CA THR A 75 5.03 5.69 6.03
C THR A 75 3.76 6.52 6.21
N LEU A 76 2.62 5.91 5.87
CA LEU A 76 1.29 6.52 5.95
C LEU A 76 0.33 5.73 6.84
N VAL A 77 -0.54 6.45 7.54
CA VAL A 77 -1.54 5.86 8.45
C VAL A 77 -2.65 5.19 7.63
N ARG A 78 -2.90 3.91 7.90
CA ARG A 78 -4.04 3.15 7.37
C ARG A 78 -4.83 2.52 8.50
N PHE A 79 -6.07 2.12 8.20
CA PHE A 79 -6.95 1.44 9.13
C PHE A 79 -7.34 0.05 8.63
N SER A 80 -7.12 -0.95 9.47
CA SER A 80 -7.46 -2.35 9.22
C SER A 80 -8.92 -2.59 9.58
N ARG A 81 -9.83 -2.55 8.60
CA ARG A 81 -11.25 -2.89 8.85
C ARG A 81 -11.47 -4.31 9.38
N LYS A 82 -10.49 -5.23 9.21
CA LYS A 82 -10.56 -6.61 9.69
C LYS A 82 -10.29 -6.71 11.20
N THR A 83 -9.27 -6.01 11.69
CA THR A 83 -8.86 -6.04 13.12
C THR A 83 -9.34 -4.83 13.91
N LYS A 84 -9.82 -3.79 13.22
CA LYS A 84 -10.28 -2.48 13.74
C LYS A 84 -9.17 -1.62 14.35
N GLU A 85 -7.93 -1.82 13.89
CA GLU A 85 -6.73 -1.13 14.37
C GLU A 85 -6.14 -0.20 13.30
N GLN A 86 -5.35 0.79 13.72
CA GLN A 86 -4.48 1.51 12.80
C GLN A 86 -3.15 0.77 12.61
N TYR A 87 -2.61 0.88 11.40
CA TYR A 87 -1.33 0.32 11.00
C TYR A 87 -0.67 1.27 10.00
N VAL A 88 0.66 1.24 9.89
CA VAL A 88 1.38 2.01 8.88
C VAL A 88 1.78 1.16 7.70
N GLN A 89 1.88 1.74 6.52
CA GLN A 89 2.46 1.10 5.33
C GLN A 89 3.22 2.12 4.48
N THR A 90 4.03 1.66 3.53
CA THR A 90 4.64 2.55 2.52
C THR A 90 3.98 2.36 1.15
N GLU A 91 3.88 3.45 0.39
CA GLU A 91 3.31 3.47 -0.95
C GLU A 91 4.26 4.19 -1.92
N ILE A 92 4.39 3.64 -3.13
CA ILE A 92 5.11 4.24 -4.26
C ILE A 92 4.12 4.32 -5.43
N ASP A 93 4.02 5.46 -6.10
CA ASP A 93 3.01 5.72 -7.15
C ASP A 93 1.57 5.33 -6.74
N LYS A 94 1.20 5.61 -5.48
CA LYS A 94 -0.10 5.25 -4.86
C LYS A 94 -0.39 3.72 -4.84
N LYS A 95 0.67 2.90 -4.88
CA LYS A 95 0.62 1.43 -4.75
C LYS A 95 1.40 1.01 -3.52
N ALA A 96 0.80 0.17 -2.68
CA ALA A 96 1.49 -0.35 -1.50
C ALA A 96 2.72 -1.17 -1.91
N THR A 97 3.88 -0.86 -1.32
CA THR A 97 5.12 -1.66 -1.45
C THR A 97 4.93 -3.09 -0.91
N GLY A 98 3.94 -3.26 -0.03
CA GLY A 98 3.67 -4.44 0.77
C GLY A 98 4.32 -4.39 2.15
N TRP A 99 5.26 -3.45 2.40
CA TRP A 99 5.79 -3.18 3.73
C TRP A 99 4.68 -2.58 4.60
N LYS A 100 4.51 -3.12 5.82
CA LYS A 100 3.56 -2.63 6.82
C LYS A 100 4.19 -2.72 8.21
N ALA A 101 3.71 -1.93 9.15
CA ALA A 101 3.92 -2.19 10.58
C ALA A 101 2.60 -2.05 11.35
N TYR A 102 2.40 -2.93 12.33
CA TYR A 102 1.24 -2.97 13.23
C TYR A 102 1.68 -2.64 14.66
N HIS A 103 0.84 -1.98 15.43
CA HIS A 103 1.17 -1.60 16.81
C HIS A 103 0.61 -2.64 17.79
N GLU A 104 1.43 -3.65 18.11
CA GLU A 104 1.06 -4.78 18.94
C GLU A 104 1.79 -4.72 20.29
N GLY A 105 1.06 -4.79 21.41
CA GLY A 105 1.65 -4.86 22.75
C GLY A 105 2.54 -3.65 23.14
N GLY A 106 2.27 -2.46 22.58
CA GLY A 106 3.09 -1.26 22.80
C GLY A 106 4.36 -1.20 21.95
N LYS A 107 4.44 -1.96 20.85
CA LYS A 107 5.59 -2.01 19.93
C LYS A 107 5.16 -2.08 18.48
N TRP A 108 5.94 -1.46 17.59
CA TRP A 108 5.70 -1.52 16.15
C TRP A 108 6.33 -2.79 15.53
N VAL A 109 5.47 -3.75 15.17
CA VAL A 109 5.84 -5.03 14.54
C VAL A 109 5.79 -4.89 13.02
N VAL A 110 6.96 -4.89 12.38
CA VAL A 110 7.08 -4.69 10.93
C VAL A 110 6.79 -5.99 10.15
N THR A 111 5.60 -6.06 9.57
CA THR A 111 5.22 -7.13 8.63
C THR A 111 5.63 -6.75 7.21
N LYS A 112 6.79 -7.27 6.79
CA LYS A 112 7.27 -7.17 5.40
C LYS A 112 6.53 -8.21 4.53
N PRO A 113 6.33 -7.96 3.23
CA PRO A 113 5.90 -9.01 2.34
C PRO A 113 7.08 -9.98 2.23
N GLU A 114 6.86 -11.27 2.49
CA GLU A 114 7.92 -12.26 2.25
C GLU A 114 8.44 -12.07 0.82
N LYS A 115 9.77 -11.92 0.68
CA LYS A 115 10.43 -12.03 -0.62
C LYS A 115 10.32 -13.48 -1.08
N LYS A 116 9.16 -13.86 -1.61
CA LYS A 116 9.00 -15.00 -2.53
C LYS A 116 10.04 -14.78 -3.63
N LYS A 117 11.18 -15.49 -3.50
CA LYS A 117 12.35 -15.36 -4.38
C LYS A 117 11.85 -15.25 -5.81
N ALA A 118 12.19 -14.15 -6.49
CA ALA A 118 11.59 -13.81 -7.76
C ALA A 118 11.72 -14.97 -8.75
N VAL A 119 10.63 -15.75 -8.90
CA VAL A 119 10.55 -16.85 -9.85
C VAL A 119 10.57 -16.18 -11.21
N LYS A 120 11.78 -16.10 -11.79
CA LYS A 120 12.05 -15.38 -13.03
C LYS A 120 10.94 -15.71 -14.02
N LYS A 121 10.14 -14.71 -14.40
CA LYS A 121 9.13 -14.83 -15.46
C LYS A 121 9.88 -15.18 -16.74
N LYS A 122 10.08 -16.48 -17.00
CA LYS A 122 10.60 -16.98 -18.27
C LYS A 122 9.60 -16.54 -19.32
N SER A 123 10.03 -15.64 -20.20
CA SER A 123 9.22 -15.09 -21.28
C SER A 123 8.54 -16.22 -22.06
N PRO A 124 7.31 -16.03 -22.56
CA PRO A 124 6.61 -17.06 -23.32
C PRO A 124 7.36 -17.34 -24.62
N VAL A 125 8.24 -18.33 -24.60
CA VAL A 125 9.00 -18.77 -25.78
C VAL A 125 8.00 -19.23 -26.83
N LYS A 126 7.94 -18.52 -27.95
CA LYS A 126 7.08 -18.84 -29.11
C LYS A 126 7.29 -20.31 -29.50
N LYS A 127 6.31 -21.18 -29.18
CA LYS A 127 6.32 -22.58 -29.58
C LYS A 127 6.20 -22.67 -31.12
N LYS A 128 7.35 -22.69 -31.81
CA LYS A 128 7.42 -23.03 -33.24
C LYS A 128 6.78 -24.41 -33.43
N ALA A 129 5.68 -24.47 -34.20
CA ALA A 129 5.03 -25.73 -34.53
C ALA A 129 5.97 -26.59 -35.40
N LYS A 130 6.38 -27.74 -34.89
CA LYS A 130 7.01 -28.83 -35.67
C LYS A 130 6.32 -30.15 -35.32
N LYS A 131 5.22 -30.45 -36.02
CA LYS A 131 4.50 -31.72 -35.91
C LYS A 131 5.25 -32.79 -36.71
N LYS A 132 6.01 -33.68 -36.04
CA LYS A 132 6.74 -34.78 -36.71
C LYS A 132 6.89 -36.02 -35.81
N VAL A 133 5.88 -36.91 -35.86
CA VAL A 133 5.83 -38.25 -35.23
C VAL A 133 4.85 -39.08 -36.11
N ALA A 134 5.07 -40.34 -36.47
CA ALA A 134 6.29 -41.14 -36.63
C ALA A 134 5.98 -42.31 -37.62
N LYS A 135 6.99 -43.11 -37.99
CA LYS A 135 6.88 -44.17 -39.03
C LYS A 135 7.17 -45.56 -38.43
N LYS A 136 6.18 -46.47 -38.39
CA LYS A 136 6.30 -47.95 -38.26
C LYS A 136 4.90 -48.62 -38.25
N ALA A 137 4.69 -49.90 -38.58
CA ALA A 137 5.29 -50.77 -39.63
C ALA A 137 4.61 -52.17 -39.64
N ALA A 138 4.10 -52.61 -40.80
CA ALA A 138 3.88 -54.01 -41.21
C ALA A 138 3.65 -54.02 -42.75
N ARG A 139 4.09 -54.92 -43.63
CA ARG A 139 5.03 -56.08 -43.71
C ARG A 139 4.37 -57.34 -44.29
N LYS A 140 4.38 -57.45 -45.63
CA LYS A 140 4.04 -58.63 -46.48
C LYS A 140 2.55 -58.99 -46.51
N THR A 141 2.01 -59.67 -47.53
CA THR A 141 2.58 -60.16 -48.82
C THR A 141 2.42 -59.10 -49.94
N SER A 142 2.03 -59.24 -51.22
CA SER A 142 1.53 -60.33 -52.11
C SER A 142 1.94 -60.07 -53.58
N VAL A 143 1.92 -61.13 -54.40
CA VAL A 143 2.13 -61.24 -55.88
C VAL A 143 1.35 -62.52 -56.30
N PRO A 144 0.83 -62.67 -57.54
CA PRO A 144 0.91 -61.80 -58.71
C PRO A 144 -0.31 -60.89 -58.90
#